data_AF-A0A4U5QHH6-F1
#
_entry.id   AF-A0A4U5QHH6-F1
#
_cell.length_a   1.000
_cell.length_b   1.000
_cell.length_c   1.000
_cell.angle_alpha   90.00
_cell.angle_beta   90.00
_cell.angle_gamma   90.00
#
_symmetry.space_group_name_H-M   'P 1'
#
loop_
_entity.id
_entity.type
_entity.pdbx_description
1 polymer ?
#
loop_
_entity_poly.entity_id
_entity_poly.type
_entity_poly.pdbx_seq_one_letter_code
_entity_poly.pdbx_strand_id
1 'polypeptide(L)'
;LAIIHRYINYGQVADNLPPPTSTAKLLQSTSIQKVRLYGSDPAIIKALANTGIGIVIGTANGDIPGLASDPNFAKSWINTNVLPFYPASNIILITVWQRGHDFQ
;
A
#
# COMPACT_ATOMS: atom_id res chain seq x y z
N LEU A 1 -19.47 -17.08 -10.83
CA LEU A 1 -19.44 -15.69 -11.34
C LEU A 1 -19.24 -14.76 -10.14
N ALA A 2 -18.09 -14.11 -10.00
CA ALA A 2 -17.89 -13.07 -8.99
C ALA A 2 -16.78 -12.11 -9.47
N ILE A 3 -17.19 -11.08 -10.21
CA ILE A 3 -16.37 -9.91 -10.50
C ILE A 3 -16.23 -9.14 -9.18
N ILE A 4 -15.07 -9.13 -8.52
CA ILE A 4 -14.90 -8.37 -7.27
C ILE A 4 -13.57 -7.60 -7.29
N HIS A 5 -13.66 -6.34 -7.73
CA HIS A 5 -12.72 -5.22 -7.62
C HIS A 5 -11.30 -5.38 -8.19
N ARG A 6 -11.03 -4.68 -9.30
CA ARG A 6 -9.73 -4.59 -9.99
C ARG A 6 -8.66 -3.95 -9.10
N TYR A 7 -7.95 -4.74 -8.29
CA TYR A 7 -6.74 -4.33 -7.57
C TYR A 7 -5.59 -5.24 -7.95
N ILE A 8 -4.40 -4.66 -8.20
CA ILE A 8 -3.15 -5.43 -8.31
C ILE A 8 -2.49 -5.46 -6.93
N ASN A 9 -2.08 -6.66 -6.51
CA ASN A 9 -1.27 -6.88 -5.33
C ASN A 9 0.19 -6.62 -5.68
N TYR A 10 0.80 -5.56 -5.14
CA TYR A 10 2.22 -5.28 -5.34
C TYR A 10 3.01 -5.89 -4.18
N GLY A 11 3.31 -7.19 -4.29
CA GLY A 11 4.17 -7.90 -3.35
C GLY A 11 5.65 -7.73 -3.74
N GLN A 12 6.51 -7.40 -2.77
CA GLN A 12 7.98 -7.30 -2.95
C GLN A 12 8.66 -8.65 -3.27
N VAL A 13 7.92 -9.75 -3.45
CA VAL A 13 8.43 -11.07 -3.89
C VAL A 13 7.98 -11.34 -5.33
N ALA A 14 8.49 -10.56 -6.26
CA ALA A 14 8.33 -10.80 -7.69
C ALA A 14 9.59 -10.32 -8.41
N ASP A 15 10.42 -11.27 -8.86
CA ASP A 15 11.75 -11.07 -9.44
C ASP A 15 11.79 -10.32 -10.79
N ASN A 16 10.73 -9.60 -11.18
CA ASN A 16 10.63 -8.94 -12.48
C ASN A 16 9.66 -7.74 -12.54
N LEU A 17 9.47 -7.01 -11.44
CA LEU A 17 8.63 -5.81 -11.46
C LEU A 17 9.33 -4.65 -12.20
N PRO A 18 8.66 -4.01 -13.18
CA PRO A 18 9.17 -2.81 -13.82
C PRO A 18 9.47 -1.70 -12.79
N PRO A 19 10.33 -0.72 -13.13
CA PRO A 19 10.61 0.43 -12.28
C PRO A 19 9.30 1.11 -11.81
N PRO A 20 9.20 1.59 -10.55
CA PRO A 20 7.96 2.11 -9.98
C PRO A 20 7.24 3.17 -10.81
N THR A 21 8.00 4.00 -11.54
CA THR A 21 7.47 5.02 -12.46
C THR A 21 6.81 4.43 -13.71
N SER A 22 7.36 3.34 -14.25
CA SER A 22 6.77 2.58 -15.36
C SER A 22 5.51 1.86 -14.93
N THR A 23 5.49 1.31 -13.71
CA THR A 23 4.31 0.72 -13.10
C THR A 23 3.19 1.75 -12.92
N ALA A 24 3.49 2.96 -12.44
CA ALA A 24 2.50 4.02 -12.30
C ALA A 24 1.85 4.40 -13.64
N LYS A 25 2.65 4.54 -14.71
CA LYS A 25 2.14 4.82 -16.06
C LYS A 25 1.30 3.68 -16.64
N LEU A 26 1.70 2.43 -16.41
CA LEU A 26 0.93 1.25 -16.81
C LEU A 26 -0.40 1.16 -16.06
N LEU A 27 -0.41 1.48 -14.76
CA LEU A 27 -1.65 1.50 -13.99
C LEU A 27 -2.62 2.57 -14.48
N GLN A 28 -2.14 3.77 -14.83
CA GLN A 28 -2.96 4.83 -15.44
C GLN A 28 -3.54 4.46 -16.82
N SER A 29 -2.82 3.66 -17.61
CA SER A 29 -3.31 3.20 -18.93
C SER A 29 -4.30 2.04 -18.83
N THR A 30 -4.55 1.54 -17.61
CA THR A 30 -5.54 0.51 -17.33
C THR A 30 -6.69 1.09 -16.51
N SER A 31 -7.82 0.41 -16.50
CA SER A 31 -8.96 0.72 -15.61
C SER A 31 -8.71 0.48 -14.10
N ILE A 32 -7.45 0.27 -13.69
CA ILE A 32 -7.10 -0.03 -12.30
C ILE A 32 -7.03 1.28 -11.53
N GLN A 33 -7.97 1.45 -10.61
CA GLN A 33 -8.10 2.69 -9.86
C GLN A 33 -7.48 2.62 -8.47
N LYS A 34 -7.08 1.42 -8.00
CA LYS A 34 -6.46 1.26 -6.67
C LYS A 34 -5.41 0.16 -6.63
N VAL A 35 -4.43 0.30 -5.76
CA VAL A 35 -3.31 -0.63 -5.53
C VAL A 35 -3.23 -0.98 -4.05
N ARG A 36 -2.96 -2.26 -3.74
CA ARG A 36 -2.67 -2.71 -2.38
C ARG A 36 -1.16 -2.92 -2.21
N LEU A 37 -0.59 -2.23 -1.22
CA LEU A 37 0.80 -2.35 -0.80
C LEU A 37 0.89 -3.27 0.42
N TYR A 38 1.91 -4.14 0.44
CA TYR A 38 2.28 -4.92 1.61
C TYR A 38 3.40 -4.18 2.34
N GLY A 39 3.02 -3.24 3.22
CA GLY A 39 3.94 -2.30 3.87
C GLY A 39 3.78 -0.86 3.36
N SER A 40 4.58 0.04 3.95
CA SER A 40 4.55 1.49 3.73
C SER A 40 5.81 2.01 3.02
N ASP A 41 6.26 1.34 1.96
CA ASP A 41 7.47 1.74 1.22
C ASP A 41 7.34 3.17 0.65
N PRO A 42 8.15 4.13 1.14
CA PRO A 42 8.10 5.53 0.70
C PRO A 42 8.30 5.71 -0.80
N ALA A 43 9.10 4.85 -1.45
CA ALA A 43 9.40 4.97 -2.86
C ALA A 43 8.17 4.66 -3.72
N ILE A 44 7.41 3.62 -3.35
CA ILE A 44 6.20 3.22 -4.07
C ILE A 44 5.09 4.24 -3.85
N ILE A 45 4.90 4.69 -2.60
CA ILE A 45 3.87 5.68 -2.28
C ILE A 45 4.14 6.98 -3.07
N LYS A 46 5.39 7.47 -3.08
CA LYS A 46 5.78 8.66 -3.87
C LYS A 46 5.61 8.46 -5.37
N ALA A 47 5.88 7.27 -5.90
CA ALA A 47 5.69 6.99 -7.32
C ALA A 47 4.22 7.07 -7.77
N LEU A 48 3.28 6.88 -6.83
CA LEU A 48 1.84 7.00 -7.05
C LEU A 48 1.29 8.40 -6.74
N ALA A 49 2.11 9.35 -6.32
CA ALA A 49 1.68 10.72 -6.04
C ALA A 49 1.13 11.41 -7.31
N ASN A 50 0.05 12.17 -7.14
CA ASN A 50 -0.65 12.92 -8.19
C ASN A 50 -1.19 12.07 -9.35
N THR A 51 -1.22 10.74 -9.22
CA THR A 51 -1.76 9.83 -10.24
C THR A 51 -3.26 9.62 -10.15
N GLY A 52 -3.87 9.96 -9.00
CA GLY A 52 -5.27 9.68 -8.68
C GLY A 52 -5.55 8.23 -8.26
N ILE A 53 -4.57 7.32 -8.39
CA ILE A 53 -4.69 5.92 -7.99
C ILE A 53 -4.83 5.83 -6.46
N GLY A 54 -5.89 5.17 -6.00
CA GLY A 54 -6.12 4.90 -4.58
C GLY A 54 -5.11 3.91 -4.01
N ILE A 55 -4.51 4.22 -2.86
CA ILE A 55 -3.51 3.38 -2.21
C ILE A 55 -4.12 2.76 -0.95
N VAL A 56 -4.07 1.43 -0.90
CA VAL A 56 -4.40 0.64 0.30
C VAL A 56 -3.09 0.17 0.92
N ILE A 57 -2.79 0.58 2.15
CA ILE A 57 -1.57 0.21 2.87
C ILE A 57 -1.88 -0.95 3.81
N GLY A 58 -1.22 -2.10 3.63
CA GLY A 58 -1.17 -3.16 4.62
C GLY A 58 -0.06 -2.91 5.63
N THR A 59 -0.38 -2.90 6.92
CA THR A 59 0.63 -2.74 7.98
C THR A 59 1.55 -3.96 8.00
N ALA A 60 2.84 -3.81 8.26
CA ALA A 60 3.74 -4.96 8.39
C ALA A 60 3.35 -5.81 9.59
N ASN A 61 3.56 -7.13 9.52
CA ASN A 61 3.19 -8.05 10.62
C ASN A 61 3.83 -7.67 11.96
N GLY A 62 5.07 -7.15 11.93
CA GLY A 62 5.78 -6.68 13.13
C GLY A 62 5.15 -5.44 13.78
N ASP A 63 4.44 -4.61 13.01
CA ASP A 63 3.77 -3.41 13.54
C ASP A 63 2.42 -3.73 14.19
N ILE A 64 1.79 -4.86 13.84
CA ILE A 64 0.43 -5.21 14.28
C ILE A 64 0.30 -5.19 15.82
N PRO A 65 1.19 -5.81 16.62
CA PRO A 65 1.06 -5.77 18.07
C PRO A 65 1.11 -4.35 18.64
N GLY A 66 2.01 -3.51 18.14
CA GLY A 66 2.12 -2.11 18.56
C GLY A 66 0.90 -1.29 18.18
N LEU A 67 0.41 -1.46 16.95
CA LEU A 67 -0.81 -0.81 16.46
C LEU A 67 -2.05 -1.23 17.24
N ALA A 68 -2.11 -2.48 17.70
CA ALA A 68 -3.24 -3.02 18.46
C ALA A 68 -3.22 -2.62 19.94
N SER A 69 -2.04 -2.43 20.53
CA SER A 69 -1.88 -2.27 21.98
C SER A 69 -1.58 -0.86 22.45
N ASP A 70 -1.00 0.00 21.61
CA ASP A 70 -0.58 1.36 21.99
C ASP A 70 -1.08 2.44 21.00
N PRO A 71 -2.02 3.31 21.43
CA PRO A 71 -2.45 4.46 20.63
C PRO A 71 -1.33 5.45 20.26
N ASN A 72 -0.27 5.56 21.08
CA ASN A 72 0.85 6.46 20.77
C ASN A 72 1.73 5.87 19.68
N PHE A 73 1.99 4.56 19.71
CA PHE A 73 2.59 3.84 18.59
C PHE A 73 1.79 4.05 17.30
N ALA A 74 0.46 3.91 17.34
CA ALA A 74 -0.39 4.14 16.18
C ALA A 74 -0.28 5.57 15.63
N LYS A 75 -0.27 6.59 16.49
CA LYS A 75 -0.05 7.98 16.07
C LYS A 75 1.32 8.18 15.41
N SER A 76 2.37 7.64 16.03
CA SER A 76 3.73 7.72 15.48
C SER A 76 3.80 7.06 14.11
N TRP A 77 3.22 5.87 13.99
CA TRP A 77 3.18 5.12 12.74
C TRP A 77 2.48 5.91 11.62
N ILE A 78 1.35 6.57 11.90
CA ILE A 78 0.66 7.44 10.93
C ILE A 78 1.53 8.64 10.53
N ASN A 79 2.15 9.30 11.51
CA ASN A 79 3.02 10.46 11.27
C ASN A 79 4.23 10.12 10.40
N THR A 80 4.74 8.88 10.49
CA THR A 80 5.89 8.42 9.71
C THR A 80 5.49 7.86 8.34
N ASN A 81 4.41 7.08 8.27
CA ASN A 81 4.10 6.24 7.10
C ASN A 81 3.01 6.80 6.19
N VAL A 82 2.22 7.78 6.65
CA VAL A 82 1.03 8.26 5.93
C VAL A 82 1.10 9.77 5.70
N LEU A 83 1.22 10.56 6.77
CA LEU A 83 1.19 12.02 6.67
C LEU A 83 2.21 12.62 5.70
N PRO A 84 3.46 12.11 5.58
CA PRO A 84 4.43 12.70 4.65
C PRO A 84 4.04 12.59 3.17
N PHE A 85 3.07 11.74 2.84
CA PHE A 85 2.68 11.44 1.47
C PHE A 85 1.28 11.93 1.12
N TYR A 86 0.45 12.21 2.12
CA TYR A 86 -0.92 12.70 1.95
C TYR A 86 -0.94 14.25 1.89
N PRO A 87 -1.76 14.88 1.04
CA PRO A 87 -2.75 14.30 0.11
C PRO A 87 -2.20 13.99 -1.29
N ALA A 88 -0.93 14.29 -1.57
CA ALA A 88 -0.34 14.08 -2.90
C ALA A 88 -0.50 12.63 -3.37
N SER A 89 -0.35 11.67 -2.46
CA SER A 89 -0.67 10.26 -2.67
C SER A 89 -2.05 9.97 -2.10
N ASN A 90 -2.94 9.40 -2.93
CA ASN A 90 -4.33 9.15 -2.57
C ASN A 90 -4.46 7.92 -1.67
N ILE A 91 -4.01 8.01 -0.42
CA ILE A 91 -4.11 6.94 0.58
C ILE A 91 -5.55 6.90 1.09
N ILE A 92 -6.23 5.78 0.86
CA ILE A 92 -7.68 5.65 1.08
C ILE A 92 -8.05 4.59 2.12
N LEU A 93 -7.13 3.69 2.48
CA LEU A 93 -7.37 2.64 3.46
C LEU A 93 -6.04 2.14 4.06
N ILE A 94 -6.05 1.91 5.37
CA ILE A 94 -4.99 1.22 6.10
C ILE A 94 -5.57 -0.08 6.64
N THR A 95 -4.93 -1.21 6.35
CA THR A 95 -5.38 -2.54 6.79
C THR A 95 -4.40 -3.07 7.83
N VAL A 96 -4.92 -3.38 9.02
CA VAL A 96 -4.15 -3.89 10.18
C VAL A 96 -4.05 -5.43 10.20
N TRP A 97 -4.39 -6.09 9.09
CA TRP A 97 -4.39 -7.54 8.96
C TRP A 97 -3.78 -7.95 7.61
N GLN A 98 -2.69 -8.70 7.67
CA GLN A 98 -2.14 -9.39 6.50
C GLN A 98 -2.31 -10.89 6.69
N ARG A 99 -3.19 -11.52 5.90
CA ARG A 99 -3.07 -12.96 5.65
C ARG A 99 -2.17 -13.15 4.45
N GLY A 100 -0.94 -13.58 4.70
CA GLY A 100 0.05 -13.77 3.64
C GLY A 100 1.31 -14.55 4.00
N HIS A 101 1.46 -15.09 5.22
CA HIS A 101 2.71 -15.75 5.60
C HIS A 101 2.56 -17.04 6.43
N ASP A 102 1.45 -17.76 6.29
CA ASP A 102 1.25 -19.09 6.92
C ASP A 102 1.44 -20.25 5.93
N PHE A 103 2.48 -20.15 5.08
CA PHE A 103 3.03 -21.31 4.35
C PHE A 103 4.56 -21.23 4.34
N GLN A 104 5.14 -21.50 5.50
CA GLN A 104 6.36 -22.30 5.64
C GLN A 104 6.10 -23.30 6.76
#